data_AF-A0A9X1HG50-F1
#
_entry.id   AF-A0A9X1HG50-F1
#
_cell.length_a   1.000
_cell.length_b   1.000
_cell.length_c   1.000
_cell.angle_alpha   90.00
_cell.angle_beta   90.00
_cell.angle_gamma   90.00
#
_symmetry.space_group_name_H-M   'P 1'
#
loop_
_entity.id
_entity.type
_entity.pdbx_description
1 polymer ?
#
loop_
_entity_poly.entity_id
_entity_poly.type
_entity_poly.pdbx_seq_one_letter_code
_entity_poly.pdbx_strand_id
1 'polypeptide(L)'
;AIVTATEELGEEVHFLLNGLGTNAPPFDSWLVLRGLKTLPLRMDKHELNAQRVAEYLNQHPGVSHVYYPGLPEHPGHDIAARQMTGFGGIVSFK
;
A
#
# COMPACT_ATOMS: atom_id res chain seq x y z
N ALA A 1 -8.26 -9.26 -5.55
CA ALA A 1 -7.75 -10.61 -5.81
C ALA A 1 -7.10 -11.12 -4.54
N ILE A 2 -7.29 -12.40 -4.22
CA ILE A 2 -6.54 -13.06 -3.14
C ILE A 2 -5.43 -13.85 -3.82
N VAL A 3 -4.21 -13.75 -3.30
CA VAL A 3 -3.04 -14.49 -3.79
C VAL A 3 -2.59 -15.42 -2.68
N THR A 4 -2.53 -16.72 -2.97
CA THR A 4 -2.17 -17.77 -2.03
C THR A 4 -0.76 -18.26 -2.32
N ALA A 5 -0.07 -18.76 -1.28
CA ALA A 5 1.27 -19.31 -1.43
C ALA A 5 1.27 -20.74 -1.99
N THR A 6 0.16 -21.48 -1.80
CA THR A 6 0.00 -22.86 -2.27
C THR A 6 -1.27 -23.01 -3.09
N GLU A 7 -1.29 -24.06 -3.91
CA GLU A 7 -2.41 -24.40 -4.78
C GLU A 7 -3.61 -24.88 -3.97
N GLU A 8 -3.38 -25.71 -2.94
CA GLU A 8 -4.45 -26.25 -2.08
C GLU A 8 -5.24 -25.13 -1.41
N LEU A 9 -4.54 -24.12 -0.87
CA LEU A 9 -5.21 -22.94 -0.29
C LEU A 9 -5.94 -22.12 -1.35
N GLY A 10 -5.41 -22.09 -2.58
CA GLY A 10 -6.06 -21.43 -3.71
C GLY A 10 -7.40 -22.09 -4.07
N GLU A 11 -7.45 -23.42 -4.09
CA GLU A 11 -8.66 -24.20 -4.34
C GLU A 11 -9.71 -23.99 -3.24
N GLU A 12 -9.31 -24.01 -1.97
CA GLU A 12 -10.19 -23.75 -0.84
C GLU A 12 -10.82 -22.34 -0.92
N VAL A 13 -10.01 -21.32 -1.20
CA VAL A 13 -10.50 -19.94 -1.38
C VAL A 13 -11.43 -19.86 -2.59
N HIS A 14 -11.10 -20.50 -3.70
CA HIS A 14 -11.93 -20.51 -4.91
C HIS A 14 -13.30 -21.16 -4.66
N PHE A 15 -13.33 -22.29 -3.95
CA PHE A 15 -14.56 -22.97 -3.56
C PHE A 15 -15.48 -22.04 -2.76
N LEU A 16 -14.94 -21.33 -1.77
CA LEU A 16 -15.70 -20.36 -0.96
C LEU A 16 -16.21 -19.17 -1.79
N LEU A 17 -15.37 -18.59 -2.65
CA LEU A 17 -15.78 -17.47 -3.50
C LEU A 17 -16.92 -17.86 -4.44
N ASN A 18 -16.85 -19.06 -5.03
CA ASN A 18 -17.92 -19.59 -5.89
C ASN A 18 -19.20 -19.89 -5.10
N GLY A 19 -19.09 -20.54 -3.94
CA GLY A 19 -20.24 -20.90 -3.11
C GLY A 19 -20.96 -19.70 -2.48
N LEU A 20 -20.22 -18.66 -2.10
CA LEU A 20 -20.77 -17.45 -1.49
C LEU A 20 -21.15 -16.37 -2.50
N GLY A 21 -20.66 -16.45 -3.74
CA GLY A 21 -20.91 -15.46 -4.77
C GLY A 21 -20.24 -14.11 -4.52
N THR A 22 -19.18 -14.05 -3.70
CA THR A 22 -18.49 -12.81 -3.29
C THR A 22 -17.42 -12.34 -4.29
N ASN A 23 -17.51 -12.81 -5.54
CA ASN A 23 -16.59 -12.42 -6.61
C ASN A 23 -16.86 -10.98 -7.10
N ALA A 24 -15.81 -10.30 -7.53
CA ALA A 24 -15.93 -8.98 -8.13
C ALA A 24 -16.61 -9.06 -9.51
N PRO A 25 -17.47 -8.08 -9.88
CA PRO A 25 -18.03 -8.00 -11.23
C PRO A 25 -16.93 -7.95 -12.31
N PRO A 26 -17.19 -8.51 -13.52
CA PRO A 26 -16.21 -8.48 -14.61
C PRO A 26 -15.79 -7.06 -15.02
N PHE A 27 -16.73 -6.10 -14.99
CA PHE A 27 -16.44 -4.71 -15.34
C PHE A 27 -15.50 -4.03 -14.32
N ASP A 28 -15.73 -4.24 -13.02
CA ASP A 28 -14.86 -3.73 -11.97
C ASP A 28 -13.46 -4.36 -12.05
N SER A 29 -13.40 -5.66 -12.34
CA SER A 29 -12.14 -6.37 -12.57
C SER A 29 -11.36 -5.78 -13.75
N TRP A 30 -12.05 -5.40 -14.84
CA TRP A 30 -11.44 -4.68 -15.96
C TRP A 30 -10.95 -3.28 -15.56
N LEU A 31 -11.68 -2.54 -14.73
CA LEU A 31 -11.24 -1.24 -14.21
C LEU A 31 -9.97 -1.37 -13.36
N VAL A 32 -9.88 -2.41 -12.52
CA VAL A 32 -8.66 -2.74 -11.77
C VAL A 32 -7.50 -3.03 -12.72
N LEU A 33 -7.69 -3.87 -13.74
CA LEU A 33 -6.68 -4.17 -14.77
C LEU A 33 -6.21 -2.91 -15.51
N ARG A 34 -7.14 -2.00 -15.83
CA ARG A 34 -6.83 -0.70 -16.42
C ARG A 34 -5.97 0.15 -15.49
N GLY A 35 -6.30 0.18 -14.20
CA GLY A 35 -5.55 0.92 -13.17
C GLY A 35 -4.15 0.34 -12.90
N LEU A 36 -3.97 -0.97 -13.03
CA LEU A 36 -2.68 -1.65 -12.85
C LEU A 36 -1.61 -1.16 -13.83
N LYS A 37 -2.00 -0.79 -15.07
CA LYS A 37 -1.08 -0.29 -16.11
C LYS A 37 -0.28 0.95 -15.67
N THR A 38 -0.86 1.77 -14.80
CA THR A 38 -0.22 3.00 -14.30
C THR A 38 0.16 2.90 -12.83
N LEU A 39 0.02 1.72 -12.21
CA LEU A 39 0.33 1.55 -10.79
C LEU A 39 1.78 1.95 -10.46
N PRO A 40 2.83 1.51 -11.19
CA PRO A 40 4.21 1.89 -10.84
C PRO A 40 4.40 3.41 -10.83
N LEU A 41 3.95 4.10 -11.88
CA LEU A 41 4.07 5.56 -12.01
C LEU A 41 3.34 6.30 -10.88
N ARG A 42 2.16 5.81 -10.49
CA ARG A 42 1.39 6.41 -9.39
C ARG A 42 2.07 6.17 -8.05
N MET A 43 2.56 4.96 -7.78
CA MET A 43 3.21 4.64 -6.51
C MET A 43 4.51 5.41 -6.32
N ASP A 44 5.34 5.53 -7.38
CA ASP A 44 6.56 6.35 -7.34
C ASP A 44 6.25 7.81 -6.99
N LYS A 45 5.17 8.36 -7.59
CA LYS A 45 4.75 9.74 -7.31
C LYS A 45 4.15 9.89 -5.91
N HIS A 46 3.34 8.93 -5.47
CA HIS A 46 2.78 8.91 -4.12
C HIS A 46 3.87 8.91 -3.06
N GLU A 47 4.88 8.06 -3.21
CA GLU A 47 6.00 7.96 -2.29
C GLU A 47 6.84 9.24 -2.27
N LEU A 48 7.21 9.77 -3.45
CA LEU A 48 7.96 11.03 -3.53
C LEU A 48 7.22 12.18 -2.86
N ASN A 49 5.90 12.27 -3.06
CA ASN A 49 5.09 13.30 -2.45
C ASN A 49 4.93 13.08 -0.94
N ALA A 50 4.72 11.84 -0.50
CA ALA A 50 4.60 11.49 0.91
C ALA A 50 5.87 11.82 1.69
N GLN A 51 7.06 11.51 1.15
CA GLN A 51 8.33 11.90 1.75
C GLN A 51 8.41 13.42 1.97
N ARG A 52 8.11 14.21 0.93
CA ARG A 52 8.14 15.69 1.02
C ARG A 52 7.14 16.23 2.03
N VAL A 53 5.92 15.67 2.06
CA VAL A 53 4.89 16.06 3.02
C VAL A 53 5.31 15.70 4.44
N ALA A 54 5.85 14.50 4.65
CA ALA A 54 6.32 14.06 5.96
C ALA A 54 7.47 14.92 6.47
N GLU A 55 8.47 15.23 5.64
CA GLU A 55 9.60 16.11 6.00
C GLU A 55 9.13 17.52 6.34
N TYR A 56 8.19 18.07 5.56
CA TYR A 56 7.59 19.37 5.83
C TYR A 56 6.86 19.38 7.18
N LEU A 57 5.99 18.40 7.42
CA LEU A 57 5.22 18.28 8.66
C LEU A 57 6.14 18.05 9.86
N ASN A 58 7.23 17.32 9.70
CA ASN A 58 8.17 17.03 10.79
C ASN A 58 8.91 18.28 11.30
N GLN A 59 8.95 19.33 10.48
CA GLN A 59 9.55 20.62 10.84
C GLN A 59 8.49 21.67 11.23
N HIS A 60 7.20 21.34 11.10
CA HIS A 60 6.13 22.30 11.28
C HIS A 60 5.82 22.51 12.77
N PRO A 61 5.84 23.74 13.30
CA PRO A 61 5.72 24.01 14.74
C PRO A 61 4.35 23.63 15.34
N GLY A 62 3.31 23.53 14.49
CA GLY A 62 1.98 23.08 14.89
C GLY A 62 1.78 21.55 14.84
N VAL A 63 2.82 20.78 14.52
CA VAL A 63 2.77 19.32 14.45
C VAL A 63 3.67 18.76 15.56
N SER A 64 3.10 17.95 16.42
CA SER A 64 3.81 17.32 17.54
C SER A 64 4.57 16.08 17.12
N HIS A 65 4.05 15.32 16.16
CA HIS A 65 4.68 14.08 15.70
C HIS A 65 4.20 13.65 14.32
N VAL A 66 5.10 13.10 13.50
CA VAL A 66 4.79 12.53 12.18
C VAL A 66 5.07 11.04 12.16
N TYR A 67 4.11 10.26 11.67
CA TYR A 67 4.23 8.81 11.46
C TYR A 67 4.39 8.55 9.97
N TYR A 68 5.63 8.33 9.55
CA TYR A 68 5.94 7.92 8.19
C TYR A 68 7.20 7.04 8.17
N PRO A 69 7.15 5.82 7.61
CA PRO A 69 8.30 4.90 7.62
C PRO A 69 9.56 5.43 6.93
N GLY A 70 9.44 6.40 6.02
CA GLY A 70 10.56 7.02 5.33
C GLY A 70 11.34 8.04 6.17
N LEU A 71 10.86 8.42 7.36
CA LEU A 71 11.62 9.25 8.29
C LEU A 71 12.62 8.40 9.09
N PRO A 72 13.90 8.80 9.22
CA PRO A 72 14.90 8.04 9.97
C PRO A 72 14.55 7.83 11.46
N GLU A 73 13.80 8.76 12.05
CA GLU A 73 13.38 8.69 13.45
C GLU A 73 12.17 7.74 13.67
N HIS A 74 11.56 7.23 12.59
CA HIS A 74 10.44 6.30 12.71
C HIS A 74 10.91 4.96 13.28
N PRO A 75 10.30 4.41 14.35
CA PRO A 75 10.77 3.19 15.02
C PRO A 75 10.88 1.96 14.10
N GLY A 76 10.09 1.92 13.04
CA GLY A 76 10.10 0.85 12.04
C GLY A 76 10.92 1.13 10.78
N HIS A 77 11.69 2.23 10.72
CA HIS A 77 12.40 2.66 9.51
C HIS A 77 13.29 1.55 8.93
N ASP A 78 14.19 0.99 9.75
CA ASP A 78 15.14 -0.04 9.30
C ASP A 78 14.43 -1.32 8.83
N ILE A 79 13.33 -1.69 9.50
CA ILE A 79 12.52 -2.85 9.11
C ILE A 79 11.85 -2.58 7.77
N ALA A 80 11.25 -1.40 7.60
CA ALA A 80 10.62 -0.99 6.36
C ALA A 80 11.63 -0.97 5.21
N ALA A 81 12.79 -0.34 5.40
CA ALA A 81 13.86 -0.27 4.41
C ALA A 81 14.39 -1.66 3.99
N ARG A 82 14.39 -2.63 4.92
CA ARG A 82 14.85 -4.00 4.62
C ARG A 82 13.82 -4.82 3.85
N GLN A 83 12.53 -4.65 4.11
CA GLN A 83 11.47 -5.54 3.59
C GLN A 83 10.61 -4.93 2.47
N MET A 84 10.68 -3.60 2.28
CA MET A 84 9.88 -2.85 1.31
C MET A 84 10.79 -2.26 0.23
N THR A 85 10.27 -2.07 -0.98
CA THR A 85 11.00 -1.42 -2.09
C THR A 85 10.86 0.10 -2.11
N GLY A 86 10.17 0.65 -1.11
CA GLY A 86 9.79 2.05 -0.98
C GLY A 86 8.84 2.23 0.21
N PHE A 87 8.66 3.45 0.70
CA PHE A 87 7.93 3.74 1.94
C PHE A 87 6.42 4.01 1.75
N GLY A 88 5.96 4.08 0.49
CA GLY A 88 4.55 4.24 0.15
C GLY A 88 4.02 5.66 0.36
N GLY A 89 2.70 5.82 0.17
CA GLY A 89 2.06 7.14 0.07
C GLY A 89 1.32 7.63 1.31
N ILE A 90 1.40 6.92 2.45
CA ILE A 90 0.54 7.17 3.61
C ILE A 90 1.33 7.89 4.70
N VAL A 91 0.88 9.09 5.06
CA VAL A 91 1.44 9.92 6.14
C VAL A 91 0.32 10.21 7.13
N SER A 92 0.58 10.06 8.42
CA SER A 92 -0.29 10.56 9.49
C SER A 92 0.53 11.37 10.49
N PHE A 93 -0.12 12.24 11.26
CA PHE A 93 0.54 13.13 12.21
C PHE A 93 -0.40 13.51 13.35
N LYS A 94 0.14 14.04 14.44
CA LYS A 94 -0.59 14.60 15.57
C LYS A 94 -0.17 16.03 15.81
#